data_AF-A0A1C2DD39-F1
#
_entry.id   AF-A0A1C2DD39-F1
#
_cell.length_a   1.000
_cell.length_b   1.000
_cell.length_c   1.000
_cell.angle_alpha   90.00
_cell.angle_beta   90.00
_cell.angle_gamma   90.00
#
_symmetry.space_group_name_H-M   'P 1'
#
loop_
_entity.id
_entity.type
_entity.pdbx_description
1 polymer ?
#
loop_
_entity_poly.entity_id
_entity_poly.type
_entity_poly.pdbx_seq_one_letter_code
_entity_poly.pdbx_strand_id
1 'polypeptide(L)'
;MAEIKVIWGPSSKTCREDRLAWSFSGLRTNGEYARWHLAFWFDSRRFSTKALPGHPGDEEKAAKLAALPVATPPLSGRVTPMLRAKLKPEDIAEATRLALEFHRRHGR
;
A
#
# COMPACT_ATOMS: atom_id res chain seq x y z
N MET A 1 12.87 -6.30 -10.88
CA MET A 1 12.63 -5.64 -9.57
C MET A 1 11.76 -4.42 -9.82
N ALA A 2 10.93 -3.97 -8.87
CA ALA A 2 10.16 -2.75 -9.10
C ALA A 2 11.04 -1.54 -8.81
N GLU A 3 11.12 -0.60 -9.76
CA GLU A 3 11.80 0.68 -9.62
C GLU A 3 10.75 1.76 -9.41
N ILE A 4 10.67 2.28 -8.19
CA ILE A 4 9.63 3.23 -7.78
C ILE A 4 10.30 4.57 -7.49
N LYS A 5 9.89 5.61 -8.21
CA LYS A 5 10.37 6.98 -7.98
C LYS A 5 9.82 7.51 -6.66
N VAL A 6 8.52 7.31 -6.41
CA VAL A 6 7.85 7.84 -5.23
C VAL A 6 6.55 7.09 -4.95
N ILE A 7 6.22 6.98 -3.66
CA ILE A 7 4.98 6.39 -3.14
C ILE A 7 4.29 7.42 -2.25
N TRP A 8 3.01 7.65 -2.53
CA TRP A 8 2.08 8.45 -1.75
C TRP A 8 1.01 7.57 -1.09
N GLY A 9 0.59 7.97 0.10
CA GLY A 9 -0.43 7.29 0.89
C GLY A 9 0.08 6.84 2.26
N PRO A 10 -0.72 6.07 3.00
CA PRO A 10 -1.99 5.44 2.57
C PRO A 10 -3.10 6.47 2.30
N SER A 11 -3.78 6.36 1.15
CA SER A 11 -4.86 7.28 0.75
C SER A 11 -6.25 6.84 1.21
N SER A 12 -6.42 5.54 1.45
CA SER A 12 -7.65 4.96 1.98
C SER A 12 -7.33 3.68 2.74
N LYS A 13 -8.14 3.40 3.76
CA LYS A 13 -8.12 2.14 4.50
C LYS A 13 -9.46 1.43 4.34
N THR A 14 -9.41 0.14 4.04
CA THR A 14 -10.57 -0.72 3.85
C THR A 14 -10.46 -1.89 4.80
N CYS A 15 -11.30 -1.90 5.83
CA CYS A 15 -11.43 -3.03 6.74
C CYS A 15 -12.43 -4.04 6.14
N ARG A 16 -12.02 -5.28 6.02
CA ARG A 16 -12.89 -6.44 5.74
C ARG A 16 -12.88 -7.38 6.94
N GLU A 17 -13.75 -8.38 6.94
CA GLU A 17 -13.82 -9.38 8.01
C GLU A 17 -12.51 -10.17 8.16
N ASP A 18 -11.84 -10.49 7.06
CA ASP A 18 -10.65 -11.34 7.01
C ASP A 18 -9.32 -10.58 6.91
N ARG A 19 -9.36 -9.27 6.61
CA ARG A 19 -8.17 -8.48 6.31
C ARG A 19 -8.38 -6.98 6.45
N LEU A 20 -7.27 -6.27 6.68
CA LEU A 20 -7.19 -4.82 6.57
C LEU A 20 -6.36 -4.46 5.33
N ALA A 21 -6.88 -3.59 4.47
CA ALA A 21 -6.19 -3.17 3.26
C ALA A 21 -5.97 -1.65 3.22
N TRP A 22 -4.79 -1.23 2.77
CA TRP A 22 -4.46 0.17 2.53
C TRP A 22 -4.18 0.39 1.05
N SER A 23 -4.73 1.48 0.52
CA SER A 23 -4.52 1.91 -0.85
C SER A 23 -3.36 2.90 -0.93
N PHE A 24 -2.46 2.67 -1.88
CA PHE A 24 -1.31 3.50 -2.16
C PHE A 24 -1.27 3.85 -3.64
N SER A 25 -0.68 5.00 -3.93
CA SER A 25 -0.45 5.51 -5.28
C SER A 25 1.01 5.90 -5.42
N GLY A 26 1.58 5.85 -6.61
CA GLY A 26 2.97 6.22 -6.81
C GLY A 26 3.32 6.45 -8.27
N LEU A 27 4.53 6.92 -8.48
CA LEU A 27 5.18 6.99 -9.78
C LEU A 27 6.35 6.02 -9.80
N ARG A 28 6.44 5.27 -10.89
CA ARG A 28 7.63 4.49 -11.23
C ARG A 28 8.72 5.39 -11.79
N THR A 29 9.94 4.88 -11.85
CA THR A 29 11.09 5.61 -12.42
C THR A 29 10.90 5.95 -13.90
N ASN A 30 10.16 5.13 -14.63
CA ASN A 30 9.79 5.35 -16.03
C ASN A 30 8.66 6.39 -16.22
N GLY A 31 8.16 7.01 -15.15
CA GLY A 31 7.08 8.00 -15.21
C GLY A 31 5.68 7.40 -15.23
N GLU A 32 5.53 6.07 -15.21
CA GLU A 32 4.22 5.43 -15.13
C GLU A 32 3.61 5.60 -13.74
N TYR A 33 2.34 5.97 -13.71
CA TYR A 33 1.56 5.97 -12.47
C TYR A 33 1.13 4.55 -12.11
N ALA A 34 1.32 4.20 -10.84
CA ALA A 34 1.02 2.88 -10.32
C ALA A 34 0.21 2.99 -9.03
N ARG A 35 -0.72 2.06 -8.86
CA ARG A 35 -1.50 1.91 -7.63
C ARG A 35 -1.28 0.54 -7.03
N TRP A 36 -1.21 0.51 -5.71
CA TRP A 36 -1.02 -0.73 -4.96
C TRP A 36 -1.99 -0.80 -3.80
N HIS A 37 -2.49 -2.00 -3.55
CA HIS A 37 -3.12 -2.36 -2.30
C HIS A 37 -2.16 -3.17 -1.46
N LEU A 38 -1.89 -2.71 -0.24
CA LEU A 38 -1.24 -3.51 0.79
C LEU A 38 -2.34 -4.11 1.66
N ALA A 39 -2.50 -5.43 1.65
CA ALA A 39 -3.44 -6.13 2.51
C ALA A 39 -2.69 -6.85 3.63
N PHE A 40 -3.19 -6.73 4.85
CA PHE A 40 -2.78 -7.52 6.00
C PHE A 40 -3.89 -8.52 6.32
N TRP A 41 -3.60 -9.81 6.13
CA TRP A 41 -4.53 -10.89 6.41
C TRP A 41 -4.51 -11.24 7.89
N PHE A 42 -5.69 -11.27 8.52
CA PHE A 42 -5.80 -11.50 9.95
C PHE A 42 -5.47 -12.94 10.36
N ASP A 43 -5.85 -13.90 9.52
CA ASP A 43 -5.54 -15.32 9.69
C ASP A 43 -4.02 -15.57 9.71
N SER A 44 -3.36 -15.29 8.59
CA SER A 44 -1.94 -15.63 8.42
C SER A 44 -0.99 -14.57 8.97
N ARG A 45 -1.51 -13.40 9.42
CA ARG A 45 -0.75 -12.23 9.89
C ARG A 45 0.32 -11.77 8.90
N ARG A 46 0.05 -11.92 7.61
CA ARG A 46 0.99 -11.64 6.51
C ARG A 46 0.53 -10.42 5.72
N PHE A 47 1.51 -9.59 5.37
CA PHE A 47 1.33 -8.51 4.40
C PHE A 47 1.45 -9.07 2.99
N SER A 48 0.49 -8.73 2.14
CA SER A 48 0.49 -9.05 0.72
C SER A 48 0.23 -7.77 -0.08
N THR A 49 0.93 -7.61 -1.19
CA THR A 49 0.76 -6.45 -2.07
C THR A 49 0.15 -6.88 -3.37
N LYS A 50 -0.88 -6.16 -3.81
CA LYS A 50 -1.51 -6.33 -5.11
C LYS A 50 -1.41 -5.03 -5.90
N ALA A 51 -0.83 -5.07 -7.09
CA ALA A 51 -0.92 -3.96 -8.02
C ALA A 51 -2.36 -3.86 -8.55
N LEU A 52 -2.89 -2.65 -8.60
CA LEU A 52 -4.20 -2.39 -9.20
C LEU A 52 -4.06 -2.08 -10.69
N PRO A 53 -5.03 -2.50 -11.52
CA PRO A 53 -5.05 -2.12 -12.92
C PRO A 53 -5.20 -0.60 -13.08
N GLY A 54 -4.66 -0.07 -14.17
CA GLY A 54 -4.83 1.33 -14.54
C GLY A 54 -6.31 1.69 -14.67
N HIS A 55 -6.67 2.89 -14.26
CA HIS A 55 -8.02 3.46 -14.37
C HIS A 55 -7.94 4.70 -15.25
N PRO A 56 -8.94 4.96 -16.10
CA PRO A 56 -9.02 6.22 -16.84
C PRO A 56 -8.96 7.40 -15.85
N GLY A 57 -7.97 8.27 -15.99
CA GLY A 57 -7.65 9.36 -15.04
C GLY A 57 -6.33 9.18 -14.27
N ASP A 58 -5.65 8.04 -14.42
CA ASP A 58 -4.29 7.86 -13.89
C ASP A 58 -3.27 8.75 -14.59
N GLU A 59 -3.44 9.04 -15.88
CA GLU A 59 -2.53 9.90 -16.65
C GLU A 59 -2.55 11.36 -16.16
N GLU A 60 -3.72 11.92 -15.89
CA GLU A 60 -3.85 13.25 -15.30
C GLU A 60 -3.26 13.31 -13.90
N LYS A 61 -3.44 12.25 -13.10
CA LYS A 61 -2.80 12.13 -11.79
C LYS A 61 -1.29 11.99 -11.92
N ALA A 62 -0.81 11.21 -12.89
CA ALA A 62 0.61 11.07 -13.19
C ALA A 62 1.24 12.43 -13.49
N ALA A 63 0.61 13.22 -14.37
CA ALA A 63 1.07 14.55 -14.75
C ALA A 63 1.12 15.51 -13.55
N LYS A 64 0.04 15.58 -12.75
CA LYS A 64 0.00 16.41 -11.53
C LYS A 64 1.05 16.01 -10.50
N LEU A 65 1.32 14.70 -10.38
CA LEU A 65 2.27 14.16 -9.42
C LEU A 65 3.72 14.23 -9.90
N ALA A 66 3.95 14.16 -11.21
CA ALA A 66 5.27 14.31 -11.83
C ALA A 66 5.77 15.76 -11.72
N ALA A 67 4.85 16.73 -11.68
CA ALA A 67 5.16 18.14 -11.46
C ALA A 67 5.59 18.48 -10.03
N LEU A 68 5.41 17.55 -9.06
CA LEU A 68 5.86 17.78 -7.69
C LEU A 68 7.38 17.56 -7.60
N PRO A 69 8.15 18.51 -7.04
CA PRO A 69 9.58 18.32 -6.81
C PRO A 69 9.78 17.29 -5.68
N VAL A 70 9.96 16.03 -6.07
CA VAL A 70 10.18 14.94 -5.13
C VAL A 70 11.68 14.64 -5.02
N ALA A 71 12.29 15.11 -3.94
CA ALA A 71 13.70 14.88 -3.61
C ALA A 71 13.92 13.55 -2.85
N THR A 72 13.24 12.47 -3.24
CA THR A 72 13.49 11.14 -2.64
C THR A 72 14.28 10.28 -3.61
N PRO A 73 15.33 9.58 -3.14
CA PRO A 73 16.06 8.64 -3.99
C PRO A 73 15.11 7.53 -4.47
N PRO A 74 15.30 7.05 -5.71
CA PRO A 74 14.47 5.97 -6.26
C PRO A 74 14.60 4.73 -5.38
N LEU A 75 13.44 4.13 -5.08
CA LEU A 75 13.31 2.93 -4.28
C LEU A 75 13.38 1.70 -5.20
N SER A 76 14.34 0.81 -4.95
CA SER A 76 14.52 -0.44 -5.71
C SER A 76 14.34 -1.64 -4.80
N GLY A 77 13.51 -2.61 -5.20
CA GLY A 77 13.26 -3.82 -4.40
C GLY A 77 11.86 -4.40 -4.49
N ARG A 78 11.45 -5.11 -3.42
CA ARG A 78 10.08 -5.63 -3.28
C ARG A 78 9.15 -4.51 -2.84
N VAL A 79 7.98 -4.40 -3.47
CA VAL A 79 7.01 -3.32 -3.19
C VAL A 79 6.42 -3.45 -1.77
N THR A 80 6.21 -4.67 -1.28
CA THR A 80 5.60 -4.93 0.03
C THR A 80 6.33 -4.26 1.21
N PRO A 81 7.65 -4.44 1.41
CA PRO A 81 8.35 -3.73 2.49
C PRO A 81 8.36 -2.22 2.29
N MET A 82 8.38 -1.72 1.05
CA MET A 82 8.33 -0.28 0.77
C MET A 82 6.99 0.34 1.21
N LEU A 83 5.87 -0.33 0.90
CA LEU A 83 4.55 0.12 1.34
C LEU A 83 4.38 -0.01 2.85
N ARG A 84 4.88 -1.10 3.43
CA ARG A 84 4.84 -1.29 4.89
C ARG A 84 5.61 -0.20 5.62
N ALA A 85 6.75 0.24 5.10
CA ALA A 85 7.52 1.35 5.68
C ALA A 85 6.80 2.70 5.64
N LYS A 86 5.75 2.85 4.82
CA LYS A 86 4.90 4.05 4.77
C LYS A 86 3.71 4.00 5.74
N LEU A 87 3.43 2.84 6.34
CA LEU A 87 2.39 2.74 7.36
C LEU A 87 2.84 3.40 8.66
N LYS A 88 1.91 4.07 9.35
CA LYS A 88 2.18 4.57 10.68
C LYS A 88 2.21 3.42 11.70
N PRO A 89 2.90 3.58 12.84
CA PRO A 89 2.84 2.60 13.92
C PRO A 89 1.40 2.30 14.36
N GLU A 90 0.54 3.31 14.34
CA GLU A 90 -0.88 3.24 14.68
C GLU A 90 -1.66 2.31 13.74
N ASP A 91 -1.41 2.39 12.42
CA ASP A 91 -2.04 1.51 11.43
C ASP A 91 -1.64 0.04 11.66
N ILE A 92 -0.38 -0.19 12.01
CA ILE A 92 0.14 -1.53 12.30
C ILE A 92 -0.46 -2.07 13.59
N ALA A 93 -0.61 -1.22 14.62
CA ALA A 93 -1.25 -1.58 15.88
C ALA A 93 -2.74 -1.91 15.67
N GLU A 94 -3.47 -1.12 14.88
CA GLU A 94 -4.87 -1.37 14.52
C GLU A 94 -5.01 -2.72 13.80
N ALA A 95 -4.18 -2.98 12.78
CA ALA A 95 -4.17 -4.24 12.06
C ALA A 95 -3.91 -5.46 12.96
N THR A 96 -2.96 -5.31 13.90
CA THR A 96 -2.61 -6.36 14.84
C THR A 96 -3.74 -6.61 15.84
N ARG A 97 -4.36 -5.54 16.36
CA ARG A 97 -5.52 -5.66 17.25
C ARG A 97 -6.66 -6.41 16.57
N LEU A 98 -7.00 -6.02 15.35
CA LEU A 98 -8.07 -6.67 14.56
C LEU A 98 -7.75 -8.15 14.28
N ALA A 99 -6.50 -8.50 14.02
CA ALA A 99 -6.12 -9.90 13.84
C ALA A 99 -6.26 -10.74 15.13
N LEU A 100 -5.95 -10.16 16.29
CA LEU A 100 -6.18 -10.81 17.58
C LEU A 100 -7.67 -11.00 17.86
N GLU A 101 -8.50 -10.00 17.54
CA GLU A 101 -9.95 -10.10 17.66
C GLU A 101 -10.54 -11.16 16.72
N PHE A 102 -10.07 -11.21 15.47
CA PHE A 102 -10.45 -12.23 14.50
C PHE A 102 -10.14 -13.64 15.02
N HIS A 103 -8.93 -13.85 15.56
CA HIS A 103 -8.55 -15.13 16.14
C HIS A 103 -9.37 -15.50 17.39
N ARG A 104 -9.75 -14.53 18.22
CA ARG A 104 -10.65 -14.78 19.36
C ARG A 104 -12.07 -15.20 18.93
N ARG A 105 -12.55 -14.70 17.78
CA ARG A 105 -13.88 -15.02 17.25
C ARG A 105 -13.92 -16.33 16.46
N HIS A 106 -12.83 -16.67 15.75
CA HIS A 106 -12.76 -17.84 14.86
C HIS A 106 -11.85 -18.97 15.36
N GLY A 107 -11.09 -18.74 16.43
CA GLY A 107 -10.28 -19.76 17.10
C GLY A 107 -11.16 -20.70 17.91
N ARG A 108 -11.59 -21.79 17.26
CA ARG A 108 -11.84 -23.08 17.91
C ARG A 108 -10.56 -23.88 17.92
#